data_AF-A0A1R1XLL5-F1
#
_entry.id   AF-A0A1R1XLL5-F1
#
_cell.length_a   1.000
_cell.length_b   1.000
_cell.length_c   1.000
_cell.angle_alpha   90.00
_cell.angle_beta   90.00
_cell.angle_gamma   90.00
#
_symmetry.space_group_name_H-M   'P 1'
#
loop_
_entity.id
_entity.type
_entity.pdbx_description
1 polymer ?
#
loop_
_entity_poly.entity_id
_entity_poly.type
_entity_poly.pdbx_seq_one_letter_code
_entity_poly.pdbx_strand_id
1 'polypeptide(L)'
;MTRATNFGIAVVSSALIWILTLFRIIPVPFSETFVDYVIPVLPFWCLVSLGSYVLCNIGYNLFTFRECPSEYHSLMEEINESKSFLRSKGLEIQ
;
A
#
# COMPACT_ATOMS: atom_id res chain seq x y z
N MET A 1 -19.43 -4.53 6.71
CA MET A 1 -18.48 -5.22 5.82
C MET A 1 -17.16 -4.48 5.88
N THR A 2 -16.13 -5.07 6.48
CA THR A 2 -14.81 -4.43 6.68
C THR A 2 -14.09 -4.31 5.34
N ARG A 3 -13.46 -3.16 5.03
CA ARG A 3 -12.76 -2.91 3.75
C ARG A 3 -11.75 -4.01 3.39
N ALA A 4 -11.07 -4.57 4.40
CA ALA A 4 -10.14 -5.69 4.25
C ALA A 4 -10.82 -6.97 3.74
N THR A 5 -12.05 -7.25 4.18
CA THR A 5 -12.82 -8.42 3.76
C THR A 5 -13.19 -8.33 2.28
N ASN A 6 -13.62 -7.15 1.82
CA ASN A 6 -13.97 -6.95 0.40
C ASN A 6 -12.75 -7.14 -0.52
N PHE A 7 -11.57 -6.64 -0.09
CA PHE A 7 -10.33 -6.85 -0.82
C PHE A 7 -9.92 -8.33 -0.83
N GLY A 8 -9.97 -9.00 0.33
CA GLY A 8 -9.67 -10.43 0.42
C GLY A 8 -10.58 -11.28 -0.47
N ILE A 9 -11.88 -11.00 -0.50
CA ILE A 9 -12.84 -11.69 -1.38
C ILE A 9 -12.47 -11.49 -2.86
N ALA A 10 -12.13 -10.26 -3.27
CA ALA A 10 -11.76 -9.97 -4.65
C ALA A 10 -10.46 -10.68 -5.10
N VAL A 11 -9.46 -10.75 -4.21
CA VAL A 11 -8.21 -11.46 -4.50
C VAL A 11 -8.45 -12.97 -4.61
N VAL A 12 -9.23 -13.54 -3.69
CA VAL A 12 -9.54 -14.97 -3.68
C VAL A 12 -10.38 -15.36 -4.89
N SER A 13 -11.39 -14.56 -5.26
CA SER A 13 -12.21 -14.83 -6.44
C SER A 13 -11.40 -14.75 -7.74
N SER A 14 -10.52 -13.76 -7.87
CA SER A 14 -9.61 -13.63 -9.02
C SER A 14 -8.64 -14.81 -9.13
N ALA A 15 -8.05 -15.24 -8.01
CA ALA A 15 -7.17 -16.40 -7.97
C ALA A 15 -7.92 -17.71 -8.33
N LEU A 16 -9.14 -17.88 -7.85
CA LEU A 16 -10.00 -19.01 -8.20
C LEU A 16 -10.29 -19.05 -9.71
N ILE A 17 -10.66 -17.91 -10.30
CA ILE A 17 -10.91 -17.80 -11.75
C ILE A 17 -9.64 -18.15 -12.55
N TRP A 18 -8.48 -17.66 -12.12
CA TRP A 18 -7.20 -17.99 -12.75
C TRP A 18 -6.89 -19.49 -12.72
N ILE A 19 -7.06 -20.15 -11.56
CA ILE A 19 -6.88 -21.60 -11.40
C ILE A 19 -7.85 -22.37 -12.30
N LEU A 20 -9.14 -22.00 -12.30
CA LEU A 20 -10.15 -22.65 -13.14
C LEU A 20 -9.82 -22.52 -14.63
N THR A 21 -9.27 -21.38 -15.04
CA THR A 21 -8.85 -21.14 -16.43
C THR A 21 -7.61 -21.98 -16.78
N LEU A 22 -6.67 -22.17 -15.86
CA LEU A 22 -5.51 -23.07 -16.05
C LEU A 22 -5.91 -24.53 -16.28
N PHE A 23 -6.94 -25.02 -15.59
CA PHE A 23 -7.43 -26.40 -15.75
C PHE A 23 -8.33 -26.59 -17.00
N ARG A 24 -8.44 -25.59 -17.89
CA ARG A 24 -9.32 -25.59 -19.08
C ARG A 24 -10.79 -25.92 -18.77
N ILE A 25 -11.25 -25.73 -17.54
CA ILE A 25 -12.63 -26.07 -17.14
C ILE A 25 -13.63 -25.03 -17.65
N ILE A 26 -13.14 -23.82 -17.96
CA ILE A 26 -13.90 -22.73 -18.57
C ILE A 26 -13.40 -22.58 -20.02
N PRO A 27 -14.25 -22.73 -21.04
CA PRO A 27 -13.87 -22.43 -22.42
C PRO A 27 -13.71 -20.92 -22.57
N VAL A 28 -12.46 -20.47 -22.64
CA VAL A 28 -12.11 -19.09 -22.93
C VAL A 28 -12.05 -18.89 -24.46
N PRO A 29 -12.70 -17.85 -25.02
CA PRO A 29 -12.71 -17.58 -26.47
C PRO A 29 -11.43 -16.89 -26.94
N PHE A 30 -10.27 -17.35 -26.46
CA PHE A 30 -8.95 -16.85 -26.87
C PHE A 30 -8.23 -17.88 -27.73
N SER A 31 -7.23 -17.45 -28.51
CA SER A 31 -6.40 -18.40 -29.29
C SER A 31 -5.69 -19.36 -28.34
N GLU A 32 -5.58 -20.64 -28.71
CA GLU A 32 -4.96 -21.66 -27.84
C GLU A 32 -3.53 -21.28 -27.45
N THR A 33 -2.79 -20.65 -28.37
CA THR A 33 -1.45 -20.11 -28.11
C THR A 33 -1.44 -19.04 -27.02
N PHE A 34 -2.45 -18.18 -26.96
CA PHE A 34 -2.50 -17.13 -25.94
C PHE A 34 -2.77 -17.73 -24.56
N VAL A 35 -3.65 -18.73 -24.48
CA VAL A 35 -3.97 -19.42 -23.23
C VAL A 35 -2.75 -20.12 -22.66
N ASP A 36 -2.01 -20.87 -23.49
CA ASP A 36 -0.89 -21.68 -23.02
C ASP A 36 0.33 -20.84 -22.60
N TYR A 37 0.58 -19.70 -23.25
CA TYR A 37 1.76 -18.86 -22.95
C TYR A 37 1.48 -17.70 -21.99
N VAL A 38 0.30 -17.07 -22.04
CA VAL A 38 0.06 -15.81 -21.31
C VAL A 38 -0.56 -16.06 -19.94
N ILE A 39 -1.50 -17.01 -19.83
CA ILE A 39 -2.20 -17.27 -18.56
C ILE A 39 -1.27 -17.73 -17.45
N PRO A 40 -0.27 -18.61 -17.67
CA PRO A 40 0.66 -19.02 -16.61
C PRO A 40 1.55 -17.89 -16.09
N VAL A 41 1.87 -16.90 -16.93
CA VAL A 41 2.83 -15.82 -16.62
C VAL A 41 2.13 -14.57 -16.05
N LEU A 42 0.80 -14.48 -16.19
CA LEU A 42 -0.04 -13.41 -15.66
C LEU A 42 0.18 -13.08 -14.18
N PRO A 43 0.21 -14.06 -13.24
CA PRO A 43 0.46 -13.75 -11.82
C PRO A 43 1.84 -13.13 -11.58
N PHE A 44 2.85 -13.55 -12.35
CA PHE A 44 4.19 -12.97 -12.25
C PHE A 44 4.20 -11.52 -12.74
N TRP A 45 3.52 -11.22 -13.84
CA TRP A 45 3.33 -9.84 -14.32
C TRP A 45 2.57 -8.97 -13.34
N CYS A 46 1.52 -9.50 -12.69
CA CYS A 46 0.82 -8.79 -11.62
C CYS A 46 1.75 -8.50 -10.43
N LEU A 47 2.59 -9.46 -10.03
CA LEU A 47 3.54 -9.27 -8.94
C LEU A 47 4.56 -8.16 -9.26
N VAL A 48 5.14 -8.18 -10.46
CA VAL A 48 6.13 -7.17 -10.89
C VAL A 48 5.50 -5.78 -10.98
N SER A 49 4.30 -5.67 -11.55
CA SER A 49 3.61 -4.37 -11.67
C SER A 49 3.17 -3.82 -10.32
N LEU A 50 2.64 -4.65 -9.41
CA LEU A 50 2.32 -4.24 -8.04
C LEU A 50 3.58 -3.84 -7.25
N GLY A 51 4.68 -4.58 -7.40
CA GLY A 51 5.97 -4.23 -6.80
C GLY A 51 6.46 -2.86 -7.27
N SER A 52 6.44 -2.62 -8.58
CA SER A 52 6.80 -1.33 -9.17
C SER A 52 5.87 -0.20 -8.68
N TYR A 53 4.57 -0.45 -8.60
CA TYR A 53 3.60 0.51 -8.07
C TYR A 53 3.90 0.91 -6.63
N VAL A 54 4.19 -0.06 -5.76
CA VAL A 54 4.55 0.20 -4.35
C VAL A 54 5.85 1.00 -4.27
N LEU A 55 6.89 0.63 -5.03
CA LEU A 55 8.15 1.38 -5.07
C LEU A 55 7.95 2.82 -5.56
N CYS A 56 7.17 3.01 -6.62
CA CYS A 56 6.89 4.33 -7.18
C CYS A 56 6.09 5.19 -6.18
N ASN A 57 5.11 4.60 -5.49
CA ASN A 57 4.32 5.29 -4.47
C ASN A 57 5.19 5.71 -3.28
N ILE A 58 6.08 4.83 -2.81
CA ILE A 58 7.04 5.16 -1.74
C ILE A 58 7.99 6.27 -2.21
N GLY A 59 8.55 6.16 -3.41
CA GLY A 59 9.43 7.18 -3.98
C GLY A 59 8.74 8.54 -4.12
N TYR A 60 7.49 8.55 -4.57
CA TYR A 60 6.69 9.77 -4.69
C TYR A 60 6.39 10.40 -3.32
N ASN A 61 6.04 9.58 -2.32
CA ASN A 61 5.83 10.08 -0.95
C ASN A 61 7.12 10.57 -0.31
N LEU A 62 8.26 9.94 -0.60
CA LEU A 62 9.56 10.38 -0.10
C LEU A 62 9.95 11.73 -0.73
N PHE A 63 9.72 11.88 -2.04
CA PHE A 63 9.94 13.13 -2.76
C PHE A 63 8.95 14.23 -2.33
N THR A 64 7.75 13.82 -1.92
CA THR A 64 6.67 14.69 -1.45
C THR A 64 6.57 14.67 0.08
N PHE A 65 7.67 14.43 0.81
CA PHE A 65 7.71 14.86 2.21
C PHE A 65 7.51 16.37 2.20
N ARG A 66 6.24 16.77 2.34
CA ARG A 66 5.89 18.11 2.74
C ARG A 66 6.63 18.30 4.04
N GLU A 67 7.71 19.07 4.00
CA GLU A 67 8.04 19.88 5.14
C GLU A 67 6.74 20.62 5.44
N CYS A 68 6.01 20.17 6.46
CA CYS A 68 4.88 20.88 7.03
C CYS A 68 5.50 21.83 8.05
N PRO A 69 5.94 23.04 7.65
CA PRO A 69 6.48 23.99 8.62
C PRO A 69 5.45 24.30 9.72
N SER A 70 4.15 24.16 9.42
CA SER A 70 3.07 24.30 10.38
C SER A 70 3.09 23.24 11.48
N GLU A 71 3.29 21.96 11.16
CA GLU A 71 3.32 20.87 12.16
C GLU A 71 4.62 20.91 12.98
N TYR A 72 5.74 21.30 12.36
CA TYR A 72 6.98 21.58 13.09
C TYR A 72 6.80 22.73 14.09
N HIS A 73 6.15 23.82 13.67
CA HIS A 73 5.87 24.97 14.55
C HIS A 73 4.90 24.61 15.69
N SER A 74 3.80 23.90 15.42
CA SER A 74 2.85 23.51 16.47
C SER A 74 3.47 22.55 17.48
N LEU A 75 4.31 21.60 17.01
CA LEU A 75 5.03 20.68 17.89
C LEU A 75 6.04 21.43 18.78
N MET A 76 6.73 22.43 18.23
CA MET A 76 7.70 23.22 18.99
C MET A 76 7.02 24.14 20.01
N GLU A 77 5.80 24.59 19.73
CA GLU A 77 4.95 25.34 20.66
C GLU A 77 4.52 24.47 21.86
N GLU A 78 4.03 23.25 21.61
CA GLU A 78 3.71 22.28 22.67
C GLU A 78 4.92 21.93 23.56
N ILE A 79 6.12 21.84 22.97
CA ILE A 79 7.36 21.61 23.73
C ILE A 79 7.66 22.77 24.67
N ASN A 80 7.52 24.02 24.21
CA ASN A 80 7.75 25.19 25.05
C ASN A 80 6.73 25.31 26.18
N GLU A 81 5.46 25.05 25.90
CA GLU A 81 4.41 25.01 26.92
C GLU A 81 4.71 23.94 27.98
N SER A 82 5.07 22.73 27.55
CA SER A 82 5.45 21.63 28.44
C SER A 82 6.68 21.96 29.30
N LYS A 83 7.71 22.61 28.72
CA LYS A 83 8.89 23.10 29.46
C LYS A 83 8.50 24.14 30.51
N SER A 84 7.61 25.06 30.18
CA SER A 84 7.13 26.09 31.12
C SER A 84 6.32 25.48 32.28
N PHE A 85 5.51 24.45 31.99
CA PHE A 85 4.76 23.70 33.00
C PHE A 85 5.67 22.90 33.94
N LEU A 86 6.74 22.31 33.41
CA LEU A 86 7.72 21.59 34.23
C LEU A 86 8.54 22.55 35.10
N ARG A 87 8.90 23.73 34.58
CA ARG A 87 9.51 24.81 35.38
C ARG A 87 8.60 25.30 36.49
N SER A 88 7.29 25.45 36.25
CA SER A 88 6.33 25.85 37.29
C SER A 88 6.17 24.79 38.39
N LYS A 89 6.47 23.51 38.08
CA LYS A 89 6.58 22.42 39.06
C LYS A 89 7.96 22.30 39.73
N GLY A 90 8.88 23.23 39.49
CA GLY A 90 10.21 23.27 40.11
C GLY A 90 11.23 22.30 39.51
N LEU A 91 10.94 21.71 38.34
CA LEU A 91 11.87 20.87 37.60
C LEU A 91 12.52 21.71 36.49
N GLU A 92 13.76 22.15 36.68
CA GLU A 92 14.52 22.82 35.62
C GLU A 92 15.05 21.80 34.61
N ILE A 93 14.68 21.99 33.35
CA ILE A 93 15.14 21.19 32.21
C ILE A 93 15.83 22.16 31.25
N GLN A 94 17.10 21.91 30.96
CA GLN A 94 17.93 22.68 30.03
C GLN A 94 17.60 22.28 28.58
#